data_AF-A0ABD0PHD4-F1
#
_entry.id   AF-A0ABD0PHD4-F1
#
_cell.length_a   1.000
_cell.length_b   1.000
_cell.length_c   1.000
_cell.angle_alpha   90.00
_cell.angle_beta   90.00
_cell.angle_gamma   90.00
#
_symmetry.space_group_name_H-M   'P 1'
#
loop_
_entity.id
_entity.type
_entity.pdbx_description
1 polymer ?
#
loop_
_entity_poly.entity_id
_entity_poly.type
_entity_poly.pdbx_seq_one_letter_code
_entity_poly.pdbx_strand_id
1 'polypeptide(L)' 'KSDQLFVCYGPPKKGLPASKQTLSRWIVDAICSAYESSDLPSPLGVKAHSTRSMAATKAFLAGVPMQDICNAVG' A
#
# COMPACT_ATOMS: atom_id res chain seq x y z
N LYS A 1 22.30 10.19 7.09
CA LYS A 1 21.70 9.50 5.93
C LYS A 1 21.16 8.17 6.44
N SER A 2 19.96 7.76 6.03
CA SER A 2 19.41 6.45 6.37
C SER A 2 19.69 5.48 5.23
N ASP A 3 20.09 4.25 5.55
CA ASP A 3 20.22 3.14 4.58
C ASP A 3 18.86 2.46 4.27
N GLN A 4 17.76 3.06 4.73
CA GLN A 4 16.40 2.57 4.48
C GLN A 4 15.93 3.03 3.09
N LEU A 5 15.25 2.14 2.37
CA LEU A 5 14.69 2.42 1.04
C LEU A 5 13.69 3.59 1.06
N PHE A 6 12.90 3.71 2.14
CA PHE A 6 11.88 4.75 2.27
C PHE A 6 12.25 5.79 3.33
N VAL A 7 12.28 7.05 2.92
CA VAL A 7 12.53 8.21 3.78
C VAL A 7 11.40 9.22 3.68
N CYS A 8 11.13 9.93 4.78
CA CYS A 8 10.16 11.02 4.81
C CYS A 8 10.59 12.12 3.82
N TYR A 9 9.64 12.65 3.05
CA TYR A 9 9.89 13.72 2.07
C TYR A 9 9.49 15.12 2.57
N GLY A 10 8.68 15.22 3.62
CA GLY A 10 8.18 16.49 4.18
C GLY A 10 8.93 16.96 5.44
N PRO A 11 8.99 18.28 5.69
CA PRO A 11 9.51 18.82 6.94
C PRO A 11 8.60 18.41 8.13
N PRO A 12 9.13 18.36 9.37
CA PRO A 12 10.52 18.54 9.76
C PRO A 12 11.38 17.28 9.59
N LYS A 13 10.80 16.15 9.18
CA LYS A 13 11.46 14.83 9.17
C LYS A 13 12.12 14.48 7.84
N LYS A 14 12.30 15.44 6.93
CA LYS A 14 12.80 15.20 5.57
C LYS A 14 14.14 14.46 5.60
N GLY A 15 14.24 13.36 4.86
CA GLY A 15 15.43 12.51 4.75
C GLY A 15 15.64 11.52 5.90
N LEU A 16 14.78 11.52 6.92
CA LEU A 16 14.76 10.49 7.98
C LEU A 16 13.97 9.25 7.53
N PRO A 17 14.25 8.05 8.06
CA PRO A 17 13.51 6.84 7.71
C PRO A 17 12.00 6.99 7.92
N ALA A 18 11.20 6.47 7.00
CA ALA A 18 9.76 6.41 7.16
C ALA A 18 9.37 5.31 8.16
N SER A 19 8.49 5.63 9.11
CA SER A 19 7.95 4.60 10.04
C SER A 19 6.92 3.72 9.34
N LYS A 20 6.63 2.54 9.91
CA LYS A 20 5.54 1.65 9.44
C LYS A 20 4.20 2.39 9.35
N GLN A 21 3.90 3.25 10.33
CA GLN A 21 2.68 4.07 10.36
C GLN A 21 2.67 5.10 9.24
N THR A 22 3.83 5.71 8.93
CA THR A 22 3.95 6.67 7.82
C THR A 22 3.69 5.99 6.49
N LEU A 23 4.31 4.83 6.26
CA LEU A 23 4.07 4.03 5.06
C LEU A 23 2.61 3.58 4.96
N SER A 24 2.02 3.14 6.06
CA SER A 24 0.61 2.75 6.08
C SER A 24 -0.32 3.90 5.68
N ARG A 25 -0.01 5.12 6.13
CA ARG A 25 -0.77 6.32 5.76
C ARG A 25 -0.58 6.66 4.29
N TRP A 26 0.65 6.64 3.77
CA TRP A 26 0.89 6.90 2.34
C TRP A 26 0.15 5.94 1.42
N ILE A 27 0.07 4.66 1.77
CA ILE A 27 -0.70 3.67 0.99
C ILE A 27 -2.19 4.02 1.01
N VAL A 28 -2.76 4.34 2.17
CA VAL A 28 -4.17 4.74 2.28
C VAL A 28 -4.44 6.02 1.51
N ASP A 29 -3.63 7.05 1.69
CA ASP A 29 -3.75 8.34 1.00
C ASP A 29 -3.70 8.13 -0.53
N ALA A 30 -2.77 7.30 -1.02
CA ALA A 30 -2.66 6.99 -2.45
C ALA A 30 -3.90 6.26 -3.00
N ILE A 31 -4.50 5.35 -2.23
CA ILE A 31 -5.75 4.68 -2.62
C ILE A 31 -6.88 5.71 -2.66
N CYS A 32 -7.06 6.52 -1.62
CA CYS A 32 -8.09 7.56 -1.58
C CYS A 32 -7.96 8.51 -2.76
N SER A 33 -6.76 9.04 -3.02
CA SER A 33 -6.50 9.94 -4.14
C SER A 33 -6.79 9.31 -5.50
N ALA A 34 -6.53 8.01 -5.68
CA ALA A 34 -6.86 7.32 -6.93
C ALA A 34 -8.38 7.24 -7.16
N TYR A 35 -9.16 6.94 -6.12
CA TYR A 35 -10.63 6.94 -6.21
C TYR A 35 -11.18 8.34 -6.48
N GLU A 36 -10.71 9.34 -5.73
CA GLU A 36 -11.11 10.74 -5.90
C GLU A 36 -10.78 11.24 -7.32
N SER A 37 -9.59 10.92 -7.84
CA SER A 37 -9.20 11.28 -9.23
C SER A 37 -10.03 10.59 -10.30
N SER A 38 -10.78 9.56 -9.94
CA SER A 38 -11.68 8.80 -10.81
C SER A 38 -13.15 9.20 -10.59
N ASP A 39 -13.42 10.29 -9.86
CA ASP A 39 -14.76 10.73 -9.46
C ASP A 39 -15.55 9.67 -8.65
N LEU A 40 -14.83 8.78 -7.96
CA LEU A 40 -15.42 7.74 -7.11
C LEU A 40 -15.28 8.11 -5.63
N PRO A 41 -16.24 7.70 -4.78
CA PRO A 41 -16.13 7.89 -3.34
C PRO A 41 -14.96 7.07 -2.78
N SER A 42 -14.16 7.70 -1.93
CA SER A 42 -13.05 7.03 -1.25
C SER A 42 -13.55 5.86 -0.39
N PRO A 43 -12.88 4.69 -0.42
CA PRO A 43 -13.32 3.52 0.32
C PRO A 43 -13.21 3.69 1.83
N LEU A 44 -14.30 3.39 2.55
CA LEU A 44 -14.32 3.44 4.00
C LEU A 44 -13.52 2.28 4.62
N GLY A 45 -12.71 2.59 5.63
CA GLY A 45 -12.00 1.59 6.43
C GLY A 45 -10.85 0.88 5.72
N VAL A 46 -10.38 1.39 4.58
CA VAL A 46 -9.20 0.85 3.89
C VAL A 46 -7.97 0.95 4.79
N LYS A 47 -7.19 -0.12 4.84
CA LYS A 47 -5.91 -0.20 5.56
C LYS A 47 -4.82 -0.57 4.57
N ALA A 48 -3.57 -0.30 4.91
CA ALA A 48 -2.45 -0.73 4.07
C ALA A 48 -2.42 -2.25 3.83
N HIS A 49 -2.87 -3.05 4.79
CA HIS A 49 -2.98 -4.50 4.61
C HIS A 49 -4.07 -4.91 3.59
N SER A 50 -5.10 -4.08 3.39
CA SER A 50 -6.14 -4.31 2.38
C SER A 50 -5.53 -4.42 0.98
N THR A 51 -4.45 -3.69 0.69
CA THR A 51 -3.72 -3.77 -0.58
C THR A 51 -3.22 -5.20 -0.84
N ARG A 52 -2.71 -5.88 0.19
CA ARG A 52 -2.22 -7.27 0.07
C ARG A 52 -3.37 -8.24 -0.17
N SER A 53 -4.48 -8.11 0.54
CA SER A 53 -5.68 -8.92 0.30
C SER A 53 -6.20 -8.73 -1.13
N MET A 54 -6.28 -7.49 -1.62
CA MET A 54 -6.73 -7.19 -2.98
C MET A 54 -5.77 -7.74 -4.04
N ALA A 55 -4.46 -7.68 -3.82
CA ALA A 55 -3.48 -8.27 -4.72
C ALA A 55 -3.64 -9.79 -4.82
N ALA A 56 -3.81 -10.49 -3.69
CA ALA A 56 -4.06 -11.92 -3.68
C ALA A 56 -5.38 -12.29 -4.37
N THR A 57 -6.47 -11.57 -4.09
CA THR A 57 -7.76 -11.75 -4.77
C THR A 57 -7.64 -11.52 -6.28
N LYS A 58 -6.92 -10.47 -6.70
CA LYS A 58 -6.70 -10.19 -8.13
C LYS A 58 -5.90 -11.31 -8.81
N ALA A 59 -4.86 -11.84 -8.16
CA ALA A 59 -4.09 -12.96 -8.68
C ALA A 59 -4.94 -14.24 -8.80
N PHE A 60 -5.77 -14.53 -7.80
CA PHE A 60 -6.70 -15.65 -7.82
C PHE A 60 -7.69 -15.54 -8.98
N LEU A 61 -8.31 -14.37 -9.16
CA LEU A 61 -9.24 -14.12 -10.27
C LEU A 61 -8.56 -14.19 -11.65
N ALA A 62 -7.26 -13.90 -11.71
CA ALA A 62 -6.45 -14.05 -12.92
C ALA A 62 -6.02 -15.51 -13.20
N GLY A 63 -6.41 -16.47 -12.36
CA GLY A 63 -6.08 -17.88 -12.53
C GLY A 63 -4.65 -18.25 -12.13
N VAL A 64 -3.96 -17.41 -11.35
CA VAL A 64 -2.63 -17.74 -10.82
C VAL A 64 -2.74 -18.96 -9.90
N PRO A 65 -1.85 -19.96 -10.01
CA PRO A 65 -1.88 -21.13 -9.15
C PRO A 65 -1.84 -20.76 -7.67
N MET A 66 -2.68 -21.41 -6.85
CA MET A 66 -2.78 -21.11 -5.41
C MET A 66 -1.44 -21.24 -4.69
N GLN A 67 -0.59 -22.18 -5.10
CA GLN A 67 0.75 -22.34 -4.53
C GLN A 67 1.61 -21.08 -4.74
N ASP A 68 1.55 -20.47 -5.92
CA ASP A 68 2.31 -19.27 -6.24
C ASP A 68 1.78 -18.05 -5.48
N ILE A 69 0.46 -17.95 -5.32
CA ILE A 69 -0.17 -16.92 -4.49
C ILE A 69 0.29 -17.06 -3.02
N CYS A 70 0.25 -18.27 -2.46
CA CYS A 70 0.70 -18.52 -1.09
C CYS A 70 2.19 -18.19 -0.90
N ASN A 71 3.03 -18.55 -1.88
CA ASN A 71 4.47 -18.26 -1.84
C ASN A 71 4.75 -16.74 -1.89
N ALA A 72 3.99 -15.98 -2.67
CA ALA A 72 4.15 -14.53 -2.78
C ALA A 72 3.63 -13.75 -1.55
N VAL A 73 2.74 -14.36 -0.79
CA VAL A 73 2.15 -13.79 0.42
C VAL A 73 3.00 -14.15 1.67
N GLY A 74 3.97 -15.06 1.57
CA GLY A 74 4.89 -15.42 2.67
C GLY A 74 5.63 -14.24 3.30
#